data_AF-A0A7K4FVJ9-F1
#
_entry.id   AF-A0A7K4FVJ9-F1
#
_cell.length_a   1.000
_cell.length_b   1.000
_cell.length_c   1.000
_cell.angle_alpha   90.00
_cell.angle_beta   90.00
_cell.angle_gamma   90.00
#
_symmetry.space_group_name_H-M   'P 1'
#
loop_
_entity.id
_entity.type
_entity.pdbx_description
1 polymer ?
#
loop_
_entity_poly.entity_id
_entity_poly.type
_entity_poly.pdbx_seq_one_letter_code
_entity_poly.pdbx_strand_id
1 'polypeptide(L)'
;NSSYSGIPILAECGGLMYLSKNLVNEQGRYSMVGLYDIEIASKGKLTLSYTELEALEKTFVADKGKVLRAHEFHYSYPLQVNEKKFVFKNLMGKGLSEGYDGVKNDKTLAMYSHLHFSAVEKNSVF
;
A
#
# COMPACT_ATOMS: atom_id res chain seq x y z
N ASN A 1 7.01 9.81 -15.33
CA ASN A 1 7.30 10.89 -14.36
C ASN A 1 6.04 11.71 -14.04
N SER A 2 5.05 11.10 -13.38
CA SER A 2 3.70 11.67 -13.21
C SER A 2 3.46 12.36 -11.84
N SER A 3 4.48 12.41 -10.98
CA SER A 3 4.37 13.00 -9.62
C SER A 3 4.46 14.55 -9.62
N TYR A 4 4.92 15.16 -10.73
CA TYR A 4 5.15 16.62 -10.80
C TYR A 4 3.89 17.49 -11.00
N SER A 5 2.71 16.91 -11.23
CA SER A 5 1.47 17.67 -11.47
C SER A 5 0.67 17.99 -10.19
N GLY A 6 1.19 17.62 -9.02
CA GLY A 6 0.55 17.95 -7.74
C GLY A 6 -0.74 17.16 -7.45
N ILE A 7 -1.05 16.16 -8.27
CA ILE A 7 -2.18 15.24 -8.13
C ILE A 7 -1.80 14.14 -7.14
N PRO A 8 -2.62 13.85 -6.11
CA PRO A 8 -2.40 12.72 -5.22
C PRO A 8 -2.43 11.39 -5.96
N ILE A 9 -1.47 10.51 -5.70
CA ILE A 9 -1.38 9.17 -6.29
C ILE A 9 -1.71 8.15 -5.20
N LEU A 10 -2.72 7.32 -5.44
CA LEU A 10 -3.02 6.15 -4.61
C LEU A 10 -2.57 4.88 -5.36
N ALA A 11 -1.62 4.16 -4.81
CA ALA A 11 -1.07 2.95 -5.41
C ALA A 11 -1.38 1.73 -4.51
N GLU A 12 -2.42 0.99 -4.85
CA GLU A 12 -2.84 -0.20 -4.10
C GLU A 12 -2.22 -1.48 -4.70
N CYS A 13 -1.83 -2.43 -3.85
CA CYS A 13 -1.38 -3.78 -4.21
C CYS A 13 -0.38 -3.80 -5.40
N GLY A 14 -0.83 -4.06 -6.63
CA GLY A 14 0.01 -4.02 -7.83
C GLY A 14 0.69 -2.66 -8.07
N GLY A 15 0.03 -1.56 -7.69
CA GLY A 15 0.63 -0.22 -7.69
C GLY A 15 1.77 -0.10 -6.68
N LEU A 16 1.60 -0.63 -5.47
CA LEU A 16 2.69 -0.70 -4.48
C LEU A 16 3.84 -1.57 -5.02
N MET A 17 3.54 -2.71 -5.63
CA MET A 17 4.55 -3.59 -6.24
C MET A 17 5.36 -2.86 -7.32
N TYR A 18 4.70 -2.06 -8.15
CA TYR A 18 5.36 -1.27 -9.19
C TYR A 18 6.23 -0.15 -8.63
N LEU A 19 5.79 0.51 -7.55
CA LEU A 19 6.53 1.58 -6.88
C LEU A 19 7.62 1.08 -5.91
N SER A 20 7.62 -0.21 -5.59
CA SER A 20 8.63 -0.86 -4.77
C SER A 20 9.99 -0.89 -5.49
N LYS A 21 11.03 -1.34 -4.80
CA LYS A 21 12.38 -1.43 -5.35
C LYS A 21 12.57 -2.65 -6.22
N ASN A 22 12.11 -3.80 -5.74
CA ASN A 22 12.23 -5.05 -6.46
C ASN A 22 10.96 -5.88 -6.39
N LEU A 23 10.68 -6.56 -7.50
CA LEU A 23 9.74 -7.66 -7.59
C LEU A 23 10.53 -8.96 -7.74
N VAL A 24 10.27 -9.94 -6.90
CA VAL A 24 10.94 -11.25 -6.91
C VAL A 24 9.94 -12.32 -7.30
N ASN A 25 10.30 -13.19 -8.23
CA ASN A 25 9.53 -14.38 -8.57
C ASN A 25 10.47 -15.57 -8.84
N GLU A 26 9.91 -16.70 -9.28
CA GLU A 26 10.68 -17.92 -9.57
C GLU A 26 11.70 -17.76 -10.71
N GLN A 27 11.52 -16.77 -11.58
CA GLN A 27 12.40 -16.48 -12.72
C GLN A 27 13.54 -15.52 -12.33
N GLY A 28 13.41 -14.78 -11.23
CA GLY A 28 14.46 -13.90 -10.72
C GLY A 28 13.96 -12.65 -10.01
N ARG A 29 14.87 -11.68 -9.87
CA ARG A 29 14.64 -10.37 -9.24
C ARG A 29 14.61 -9.28 -10.31
N TYR A 30 13.57 -8.46 -10.30
CA TYR A 30 13.33 -7.40 -11.27
C TYR A 30 13.32 -6.06 -10.54
N SER A 31 14.17 -5.13 -10.99
CA SER A 31 14.14 -3.75 -10.50
C SER A 31 12.91 -3.03 -11.03
N MET A 32 12.18 -2.38 -10.12
CA MET A 32 10.95 -1.64 -10.43
C MET A 32 11.25 -0.12 -10.32
N VAL A 33 10.25 0.73 -10.03
CA VAL A 33 10.48 2.18 -9.96
C VAL A 33 11.40 2.58 -8.81
N GLY A 34 11.37 1.85 -7.70
CA GLY A 34 12.22 2.11 -6.54
C GLY A 34 11.90 3.40 -5.79
N LEU A 35 10.64 3.83 -5.80
CA LEU A 35 10.17 4.96 -4.99
C LEU A 35 10.17 4.59 -3.50
N TYR A 36 9.85 3.33 -3.18
CA TYR A 36 9.89 2.78 -1.82
C TYR A 36 10.94 1.67 -1.73
N ASP A 37 11.69 1.63 -0.63
CA ASP A 37 12.68 0.59 -0.33
C ASP A 37 11.98 -0.67 0.21
N ILE A 38 11.18 -1.26 -0.67
CA ILE A 38 10.36 -2.45 -0.44
C ILE A 38 10.72 -3.49 -1.48
N GLU A 39 10.76 -4.75 -1.06
CA GLU A 39 10.87 -5.90 -1.92
C GLU A 39 9.65 -6.80 -1.77
N ILE A 40 9.04 -7.18 -2.89
CA ILE A 40 7.80 -7.97 -2.90
C ILE A 40 8.00 -9.26 -3.70
N ALA A 41 7.54 -10.39 -3.17
CA ALA A 41 7.43 -11.63 -3.91
C ALA A 41 6.12 -11.67 -4.71
N SER A 42 6.15 -11.98 -6.02
CA SER A 42 4.97 -11.99 -6.89
C SER A 42 4.10 -13.25 -6.76
N LYS A 43 4.55 -14.27 -6.03
CA LYS A 43 3.90 -15.59 -5.96
C LYS A 43 3.83 -16.07 -4.51
N GLY A 44 2.64 -16.50 -4.09
CA GLY A 44 2.31 -16.90 -2.73
C GLY A 44 0.90 -17.47 -2.68
N LYS A 45 0.34 -17.65 -1.47
CA LYS A 45 -1.05 -18.14 -1.32
C LYS A 45 -2.03 -16.98 -1.51
N LEU A 46 -3.17 -17.25 -2.14
CA LEU A 46 -4.26 -16.29 -2.21
C LEU A 46 -4.64 -15.86 -0.79
N THR A 47 -4.50 -14.57 -0.51
CA THR A 47 -5.07 -13.96 0.68
C THR A 47 -6.37 -13.29 0.25
N LEU A 48 -7.48 -13.69 0.87
CA LEU A 48 -8.79 -13.07 0.72
C LEU A 48 -9.34 -12.83 2.12
N SER A 49 -9.17 -11.61 2.63
CA SER A 49 -9.63 -11.22 3.97
C SER A 49 -10.11 -9.79 3.99
N TYR A 50 -11.10 -9.51 4.84
CA TYR A 50 -11.44 -8.14 5.22
C TYR A 50 -10.40 -7.61 6.22
N THR A 51 -10.06 -6.34 6.07
CA THR A 51 -9.11 -5.63 6.94
C THR A 51 -9.72 -4.28 7.35
N GLU A 52 -9.34 -3.82 8.54
CA GLU A 52 -9.71 -2.50 9.04
C GLU A 52 -8.43 -1.72 9.35
N LEU A 53 -8.35 -0.50 8.84
CA LEU A 53 -7.18 0.36 8.90
C LEU A 53 -7.50 1.64 9.67
N GLU A 54 -6.79 1.92 10.74
CA GLU A 54 -6.86 3.20 11.45
C GLU A 54 -5.81 4.17 10.89
N ALA A 55 -6.24 5.36 10.46
CA ALA A 55 -5.33 6.40 9.97
C ALA A 55 -4.51 7.00 11.12
N LEU A 56 -3.18 6.88 11.06
CA LEU A 56 -2.26 7.41 12.08
C LEU A 56 -2.00 8.92 11.90
N GLU A 57 -2.19 9.42 10.68
CA GLU A 57 -2.09 10.83 10.31
C GLU A 57 -3.16 11.20 9.29
N LYS A 58 -3.31 12.51 9.03
CA LYS A 58 -4.17 12.98 7.93
C LYS A 58 -3.55 12.63 6.58
N THR A 59 -4.31 11.89 5.79
CA THR A 59 -4.00 11.54 4.40
C THR A 59 -5.09 12.10 3.49
N PHE A 60 -4.92 11.97 2.16
CA PHE A 60 -5.97 12.37 1.23
C PHE A 60 -7.14 11.36 1.19
N VAL A 61 -6.99 10.17 1.80
CA VAL A 61 -8.05 9.15 1.88
C VAL A 61 -8.79 9.17 3.22
N ALA A 62 -8.18 9.70 4.30
CA ALA A 62 -8.75 9.75 5.63
C ALA A 62 -8.10 10.79 6.56
N ASP A 63 -8.92 11.38 7.44
CA ASP A 63 -8.44 12.12 8.61
C ASP A 63 -7.86 11.19 9.68
N LYS A 64 -6.96 11.72 10.51
CA LYS A 64 -6.33 10.98 11.61
C LYS A 64 -7.38 10.39 12.57
N GLY A 65 -7.20 9.13 12.95
CA GLY A 65 -8.08 8.37 13.84
C GLY A 65 -9.30 7.75 13.16
N LYS A 66 -9.55 8.05 11.86
CA LYS A 66 -10.63 7.44 11.11
C LYS A 66 -10.28 5.98 10.80
N VAL A 67 -11.26 5.09 10.98
CA VAL A 67 -11.15 3.68 10.59
C VAL A 67 -11.73 3.49 9.20
N LEU A 68 -10.92 2.91 8.31
CA LEU A 68 -11.28 2.55 6.95
C LEU A 68 -11.49 1.04 6.85
N ARG A 69 -12.53 0.63 6.12
CA ARG A 69 -12.72 -0.77 5.75
C ARG A 69 -12.05 -1.05 4.41
N ALA A 70 -11.32 -2.13 4.36
CA ALA A 70 -10.56 -2.55 3.20
C ALA A 70 -10.58 -4.08 3.06
N HIS A 71 -9.99 -4.57 1.99
CA HIS A 71 -9.81 -5.99 1.76
C HIS A 71 -8.39 -6.28 1.24
N GLU A 72 -7.86 -7.41 1.65
CA GLU A 72 -6.61 -7.97 1.14
C GLU A 72 -7.00 -9.00 0.07
N PHE A 73 -6.62 -8.75 -1.19
CA PHE A 73 -6.79 -9.66 -2.31
C PHE A 73 -5.47 -9.78 -3.08
N HIS A 74 -4.56 -10.63 -2.62
CA HIS A 74 -3.26 -10.77 -3.28
C HIS A 74 -2.64 -12.15 -3.09
N TYR A 75 -1.90 -12.57 -4.12
CA TYR A 75 -1.01 -13.72 -4.08
C TYR A 75 0.42 -13.33 -3.68
N SER A 76 0.75 -12.04 -3.68
CA SER A 76 2.07 -11.54 -3.32
C SER A 76 2.23 -11.40 -1.80
N TYR A 77 3.48 -11.26 -1.35
CA TYR A 77 3.79 -10.87 0.03
C TYR A 77 5.10 -10.05 0.08
N PRO A 78 5.22 -9.11 1.03
CA PRO A 78 6.45 -8.37 1.23
C PRO A 78 7.56 -9.29 1.75
N LEU A 79 8.73 -9.24 1.12
CA LEU A 79 9.94 -9.93 1.55
C LEU A 79 10.77 -9.07 2.49
N GLN A 80 10.87 -7.78 2.18
CA GLN A 80 11.60 -6.80 2.96
C GLN A 80 10.90 -5.44 2.86
N VAL A 81 10.72 -4.78 3.99
CA VAL A 81 10.15 -3.44 4.07
C VAL A 81 11.09 -2.60 4.93
N ASN A 82 11.87 -1.71 4.31
CA ASN A 82 12.79 -0.82 5.02
C ASN A 82 12.18 0.57 5.28
N GLU A 83 10.92 0.76 4.88
CA GLU A 83 10.16 1.97 5.16
C GLU A 83 9.91 2.10 6.67
N LYS A 84 10.17 3.30 7.19
CA LYS A 84 10.08 3.59 8.64
C LYS A 84 8.78 4.27 9.04
N LYS A 85 8.03 4.79 8.07
CA LYS A 85 6.84 5.60 8.31
C LYS A 85 5.66 4.99 7.57
N PHE A 86 4.73 4.48 8.36
CA PHE A 86 3.45 4.00 7.89
C PHE A 86 2.35 4.99 8.28
N VAL A 87 1.32 5.09 7.46
CA VAL A 87 0.20 6.01 7.68
C VAL A 87 -1.07 5.32 8.16
N PHE A 88 -1.12 3.98 8.10
CA PHE A 88 -2.20 3.18 8.67
C PHE A 88 -1.68 2.13 9.64
N LYS A 89 -2.50 1.86 10.65
CA LYS A 89 -2.37 0.71 11.53
C LYS A 89 -3.50 -0.28 11.22
N ASN A 90 -3.17 -1.53 11.01
CA ASN A 90 -4.15 -2.59 10.87
C ASN A 90 -4.76 -2.91 12.23
N LEU A 91 -6.08 -2.74 12.34
CA LEU A 91 -6.87 -3.24 13.45
C LEU A 91 -7.25 -4.72 13.22
N MET A 92 -7.35 -5.13 11.95
CA MET A 92 -7.56 -6.51 11.52
C MET A 92 -6.72 -6.80 10.27
N GLY A 93 -6.15 -8.01 10.14
CA GLY A 93 -5.29 -8.37 9.01
C GLY A 93 -3.79 -8.20 9.29
N LYS A 94 -2.95 -8.34 8.26
CA LYS A 94 -1.48 -8.29 8.41
C LYS A 94 -0.88 -6.96 7.96
N GLY A 95 -1.44 -6.36 6.90
CA GLY A 95 -0.90 -5.16 6.31
C GLY A 95 0.45 -5.40 5.61
N LEU A 96 1.17 -4.30 5.38
CA LEU A 96 2.44 -4.29 4.67
C LEU A 96 3.61 -4.70 5.56
N SER A 97 3.64 -4.28 6.83
CA SER A 97 4.72 -4.61 7.76
C SER A 97 4.24 -4.59 9.20
N GLU A 98 4.37 -5.70 9.93
CA GLU A 98 4.14 -5.78 11.38
C GLU A 98 2.82 -5.16 11.88
N GLY A 99 1.72 -5.31 11.12
CA GLY A 99 0.42 -4.74 11.48
C GLY A 99 0.27 -3.26 11.11
N TYR A 100 1.13 -2.74 10.25
CA TYR A 100 1.03 -1.42 9.64
C TYR A 100 0.90 -1.52 8.12
N ASP A 101 0.26 -0.51 7.52
CA ASP A 101 0.06 -0.42 6.08
C ASP A 101 0.14 1.05 5.63
N GLY A 102 0.30 1.26 4.33
CA GLY A 102 0.39 2.57 3.73
C GLY A 102 1.74 3.23 3.96
N VAL A 103 2.54 3.36 2.91
CA VAL A 103 3.76 4.17 2.89
C VAL A 103 3.51 5.42 2.06
N LYS A 104 4.03 6.56 2.51
CA LYS A 104 3.76 7.86 1.91
C LYS A 104 5.05 8.57 1.56
N ASN A 105 5.15 9.00 0.31
CA ASN A 105 6.21 9.86 -0.20
C ASN A 105 5.56 11.07 -0.88
N ASP A 106 5.63 12.22 -0.23
CA ASP A 106 4.96 13.47 -0.60
C ASP A 106 3.45 13.29 -0.87
N LYS A 107 3.08 13.26 -2.15
CA LYS A 107 1.69 13.13 -2.64
C LYS A 107 1.34 11.71 -3.09
N THR A 108 2.29 10.78 -2.96
CA THR A 108 2.09 9.38 -3.31
C THR A 108 1.83 8.60 -2.02
N LEU A 109 0.73 7.86 -1.99
CA LEU A 109 0.39 6.92 -0.94
C LEU A 109 0.30 5.54 -1.58
N ALA A 110 1.10 4.60 -1.11
CA ALA A 110 1.04 3.23 -1.58
C ALA A 110 0.70 2.28 -0.44
N MET A 111 -0.26 1.40 -0.66
CA MET A 111 -0.77 0.49 0.37
C MET A 111 -0.99 -0.90 -0.20
N TYR A 112 -0.96 -1.88 0.69
CA TYR A 112 -1.16 -3.27 0.31
C TYR A 112 -2.63 -3.66 0.32
N SER A 113 -3.39 -3.12 1.28
CA SER A 113 -4.84 -3.23 1.36
C SER A 113 -5.55 -2.46 0.24
N HIS A 114 -6.68 -2.98 -0.22
CA HIS A 114 -7.58 -2.28 -1.14
C HIS A 114 -8.71 -1.61 -0.37
N LEU A 115 -8.81 -0.29 -0.45
CA LEU A 115 -9.86 0.46 0.24
C LEU A 115 -11.22 0.15 -0.37
N HIS A 116 -12.24 -0.02 0.48
CA HIS A 116 -13.61 -0.09 -0.02
C HIS A 116 -14.00 1.27 -0.59
N PHE A 117 -14.55 1.30 -1.81
CA PHE A 117 -14.82 2.56 -2.55
C PHE A 117 -15.72 3.54 -1.78
N SER A 118 -16.62 3.04 -0.92
CA SER A 118 -17.46 3.88 -0.06
C SER A 118 -16.73 4.51 1.14
N ALA A 119 -15.50 4.08 1.43
CA ALA A 119 -14.69 4.54 2.56
C ALA A 119 -13.72 5.68 2.16
N VAL A 120 -13.50 5.92 0.86
CA VAL A 120 -12.57 6.94 0.36
C VAL A 120 -13.27 8.28 0.18
N GLU A 121 -12.73 9.36 0.75
CA GLU A 121 -13.24 10.72 0.54
C GLU A 121 -12.81 11.28 -0.84
N LYS A 122 -13.75 11.23 -1.79
CA LYS A 122 -13.99 12.00 -3.05
C LYS A 122 -12.90 12.82 -3.80
N ASN A 123 -11.59 12.71 -3.55
CA ASN A 123 -10.57 13.53 -4.24
C ASN A 123 -9.40 12.76 -4.91
N SER A 124 -9.57 11.46 -5.22
CA SER A 124 -8.52 10.63 -5.82
C SER A 124 -8.84 10.27 -7.28
N VAL A 125 -7.86 10.37 -8.19
CA VAL A 125 -7.94 9.83 -9.56
C VAL A 125 -7.06 8.57 -9.63
N PHE A 126 -7.61 7.48 -10.18
CA PHE A 126 -6.98 6.16 -10.30
C PHE A 126 -5.89 6.11 -11.37
#